data_AF-X1BSH0-F1
#
_entry.id   AF-X1BSH0-F1
#
_cell.length_a   1.000
_cell.length_b   1.000
_cell.length_c   1.000
_cell.angle_alpha   90.00
_cell.angle_beta   90.00
_cell.angle_gamma   90.00
#
_symmetry.space_group_name_H-M   'P 1'
#
loop_
_entity.id
_entity.type
_entity.pdbx_description
1 polymer ?
#
loop_
_entity_poly.entity_id
_entity_poly.type
_entity_poly.pdbx_seq_one_letter_code
_entity_poly.pdbx_strand_id
1 'polypeptide(L)' 'TELTQLGHQVSIMDYTHFGGGQLIYKLEDGFLGASDPRKDGQAVGF' A
#
# COMPACT_ATOMS: atom_id res chain seq x y z
N THR A 1 18.58 -6.36 -12.11
CA THR A 1 17.23 -6.20 -12.69
C THR A 1 17.31 -5.21 -13.84
N GLU A 2 16.26 -5.04 -14.65
CA GLU A 2 16.20 -4.02 -15.71
C GLU A 2 16.56 -2.62 -15.17
N LEU A 3 16.06 -2.27 -13.98
CA LEU A 3 16.39 -1.01 -13.30
C LEU A 3 17.89 -0.82 -13.04
N THR A 4 18.62 -1.86 -12.66
CA THR A 4 20.08 -1.77 -12.46
C THR A 4 20.81 -1.47 -13.77
N GLN A 5 20.35 -2.04 -14.89
CA GLN A 5 20.93 -1.78 -16.21
C GLN A 5 20.68 -0.34 -16.68
N LEU A 6 19.58 0.26 -16.22
CA LEU A 6 19.28 1.68 -16.42
C LEU A 6 20.03 2.61 -15.44
N GLY A 7 20.93 2.08 -14.60
CA GLY A 7 21.78 2.86 -13.70
C GLY A 7 21.20 3.11 -12.30
N HIS A 8 20.05 2.52 -11.96
CA HIS A 8 19.48 2.65 -10.61
C HIS A 8 20.23 1.80 -9.59
N GLN A 9 20.52 2.41 -8.44
CA GLN A 9 20.99 1.70 -7.26
C GLN A 9 19.78 1.14 -6.50
N VAL A 10 19.54 -0.16 -6.65
CA VAL A 10 18.38 -0.83 -6.05
C VAL A 10 18.85 -1.78 -4.95
N SER A 11 18.18 -1.76 -3.81
CA SER A 11 18.34 -2.70 -2.71
C SER A 11 17.01 -3.36 -2.36
N ILE A 12 17.06 -4.58 -1.84
CA ILE A 12 15.90 -5.28 -1.29
C ILE A 12 15.77 -4.88 0.18
N MET A 13 14.59 -4.43 0.58
CA MET A 13 14.29 -4.02 1.96
C MET A 13 13.05 -4.74 2.46
N ASP A 14 12.95 -4.88 3.79
CA ASP A 14 11.73 -5.41 4.41
C ASP A 14 10.52 -4.53 4.09
N TYR A 15 9.37 -5.15 3.85
CA TYR A 15 8.16 -4.48 3.37
C TYR A 15 7.66 -3.37 4.29
N THR A 16 8.00 -3.42 5.59
CA THR A 16 7.60 -2.44 6.60
C THR A 16 8.22 -1.05 6.38
N HIS A 17 9.29 -0.95 5.60
CA HIS A 17 9.98 0.31 5.30
C HIS A 17 9.20 1.21 4.32
N PHE A 18 8.18 0.67 3.65
CA PHE A 18 7.49 1.36 2.56
C PHE A 18 6.15 2.01 2.98
N GLY A 19 6.06 2.47 4.23
CA GLY A 19 4.87 3.13 4.77
C GLY A 19 3.66 2.20 4.94
N GLY A 20 2.49 2.78 5.15
CA GLY A 20 1.20 2.06 5.20
C GLY A 20 0.05 3.00 4.89
N GLY A 21 -0.81 2.62 3.94
CA GLY A 21 -1.92 3.44 3.48
C GLY A 21 -3.25 3.08 4.14
N GLN A 22 -4.17 4.05 4.22
CA GLN A 22 -5.58 3.83 4.55
C GLN A 22 -6.40 4.57 3.51
N LEU A 23 -7.36 3.90 2.87
CA LEU A 23 -8.13 4.47 1.77
C LEU A 23 -9.63 4.23 1.96
N ILE A 24 -10.41 5.22 1.54
CA ILE A 24 -11.86 5.10 1.37
C ILE A 24 -12.19 5.55 -0.05
N TYR A 25 -12.83 4.68 -0.82
CA TYR A 25 -13.33 5.00 -2.14
C TYR A 25 -14.86 5.11 -2.11
N LYS A 26 -15.40 6.17 -2.72
CA LYS A 26 -16.85 6.35 -2.84
C LYS A 26 -17.36 5.58 -4.06
N LEU A 27 -18.26 4.64 -3.81
CA LEU A 27 -19.01 3.90 -4.82
C LEU A 27 -20.33 4.63 -5.14
N GLU A 28 -21.08 4.12 -6.11
CA GLU A 28 -22.43 4.60 -6.40
C GLU A 28 -23.34 4.48 -5.18
N ASP A 29 -23.40 3.28 -4.56
CA ASP A 29 -24.26 2.98 -3.42
C ASP A 29 -23.46 2.60 -2.15
N GLY A 30 -22.40 3.36 -1.83
CA GLY A 30 -21.69 3.20 -0.56
C GLY A 30 -20.22 3.56 -0.59
N PHE A 31 -19.45 2.94 0.31
CA PHE A 31 -18.01 3.19 0.46
C PHE A 31 -17.25 1.88 0.56
N LEU A 32 -16.11 1.81 -0.14
CA LEU A 32 -15.14 0.73 0.00
C LEU A 32 -13.97 1.23 0.85
N GLY A 33 -13.81 0.65 2.05
CA GLY A 33 -12.65 0.89 2.91
C GLY A 33 -11.56 -0.16 2.67
N ALA A 34 -10.31 0.29 2.62
CA ALA A 34 -9.14 -0.59 2.49
C ALA A 34 -8.06 -0.20 3.50
N SER A 35 -7.51 -1.22 4.17
CA SER A 35 -6.39 -1.08 5.10
C SER A 35 -5.17 -1.81 4.56
N ASP A 36 -4.01 -1.17 4.66
CA ASP A 36 -2.76 -1.74 4.19
C ASP A 36 -2.29 -2.90 5.09
N PRO A 37 -2.01 -4.09 4.52
CA PRO A 37 -1.65 -5.28 5.31
C PRO A 37 -0.28 -5.17 5.99
N ARG A 38 0.52 -4.15 5.64
CA ARG A 38 1.84 -3.93 6.23
C ARG A 38 1.79 -3.34 7.63
N LYS A 39 0.59 -3.01 8.11
CA LYS A 39 0.31 -2.44 9.43
C LYS A 39 -0.84 -3.21 10.07
N ASP A 40 -0.90 -3.20 11.40
CA ASP A 40 -2.00 -3.78 12.16
C ASP A 40 -3.24 -2.85 12.12
N GLY A 41 -3.80 -2.66 10.93
CA GLY A 41 -4.93 -1.78 10.66
C GLY A 41 -6.19 -2.53 10.22
N GLN A 42 -7.35 -1.85 10.30
CA GLN A 42 -8.63 -2.37 9.85
C GLN A 42 -9.50 -1.26 9.28
N ALA A 43 -10.19 -1.56 8.17
CA ALA A 43 -11.28 -0.75 7.66
C ALA A 43 -12.61 -1.27 8.23
N VAL A 44 -13.45 -0.37 8.75
CA VAL A 44 -14.74 -0.70 9.39
C VAL A 44 -15.84 0.20 8.81
N GLY A 45 -17.03 -0.35 8.61
CA GLY A 45 -18.22 0.36 8.11
C GLY A 45 -19.48 0.03 8.92
N PHE A 46 -20.56 0.76 8.68
CA PHE A 46 -21.87 0.62 9.31
C PHE A 46 -23.00 0.82 8.29
#